data_AF-A0A3A4YRZ4-F1
#
_entry.id   AF-A0A3A4YRZ4-F1
#
_cell.length_a   1.000
_cell.length_b   1.000
_cell.length_c   1.000
_cell.angle_alpha   90.00
_cell.angle_beta   90.00
_cell.angle_gamma   90.00
#
_symmetry.space_group_name_H-M   'P 1'
#
loop_
_entity.id
_entity.type
_entity.pdbx_description
1 polymer ?
#
loop_
_entity_poly.entity_id
_entity_poly.type
_entity_poly.pdbx_seq_one_letter_code
_entity_poly.pdbx_strand_id
1 'polypeptide(L)'
;ASIADGAVRDETPEELTELKRRFPTPRDAVDYIMDTFPIVRRKDEEKHGEYRTKRVILEIYDAMAEAIRTGIPYKTRVNPPPGDPRAAHPRMEKEMQEDQLKGESNG
;
A
#
# COMPACT_ATOMS: atom_id res chain seq x y z
N ALA A 1 -14.57 -33.30 -12.32
CA ALA A 1 -15.16 -31.95 -12.35
C ALA A 1 -14.10 -31.00 -12.90
N SER A 2 -14.37 -30.35 -14.01
CA SER A 2 -13.46 -29.36 -14.62
C SER A 2 -13.60 -28.06 -13.83
N ILE A 3 -12.55 -27.63 -13.13
CA ILE A 3 -12.52 -26.30 -12.52
C ILE A 3 -12.00 -25.38 -13.62
N ALA A 4 -12.84 -24.46 -14.08
CA ALA A 4 -12.46 -23.47 -15.08
C ALA A 4 -11.31 -22.60 -14.53
N ASP A 5 -10.28 -22.39 -15.33
CA ASP A 5 -9.16 -21.50 -15.03
C ASP A 5 -9.70 -20.11 -14.64
N GLY A 6 -9.56 -19.73 -13.36
CA GLY A 6 -9.93 -18.42 -12.84
C GLY A 6 -10.96 -18.40 -11.70
N ALA A 7 -11.53 -19.53 -11.29
CA ALA A 7 -12.34 -19.56 -10.06
C ALA A 7 -11.44 -19.38 -8.83
N VAL A 8 -11.65 -18.30 -8.07
CA VAL A 8 -11.07 -18.15 -6.72
C VAL A 8 -11.67 -19.26 -5.87
N ARG A 9 -10.83 -20.20 -5.45
CA ARG A 9 -11.18 -21.24 -4.48
C ARG A 9 -10.49 -20.94 -3.16
N ASP A 10 -11.12 -21.34 -2.07
CA ASP A 10 -10.44 -21.37 -0.78
C ASP A 10 -9.23 -22.30 -0.86
N GLU A 11 -8.16 -21.96 -0.13
CA GLU A 11 -7.00 -22.85 -0.04
C GLU A 11 -7.40 -24.15 0.67
N THR A 12 -6.83 -25.28 0.23
CA THR A 12 -7.03 -26.54 0.96
C THR A 12 -6.29 -26.50 2.31
N PRO A 13 -6.67 -27.32 3.30
CA PRO A 13 -5.94 -27.40 4.57
C PRO A 13 -4.44 -27.68 4.41
N GLU A 14 -4.06 -28.46 3.39
CA GLU A 14 -2.66 -28.77 3.07
C GLU A 14 -1.92 -27.55 2.53
N GLU A 15 -2.54 -26.80 1.62
CA GLU A 15 -1.99 -25.54 1.09
C GLU A 15 -1.82 -24.49 2.19
N LEU A 16 -2.81 -24.36 3.08
CA LEU A 16 -2.74 -23.49 4.24
C LEU A 16 -1.62 -23.91 5.21
N THR A 17 -1.45 -25.21 5.41
CA THR A 17 -0.37 -25.75 6.26
C THR A 17 0.99 -25.43 5.68
N GLU A 18 1.17 -25.62 4.38
CA GLU A 18 2.41 -25.27 3.68
C GLU A 18 2.69 -23.76 3.77
N LEU A 19 1.66 -22.93 3.58
CA LEU A 19 1.78 -21.48 3.68
C LEU A 19 2.24 -21.04 5.08
N LYS A 20 1.62 -21.58 6.14
CA LYS A 20 2.02 -21.30 7.53
C LYS A 20 3.41 -21.83 7.86
N ARG A 21 3.87 -22.90 7.22
CA ARG A 21 5.24 -23.40 7.37
C ARG A 21 6.27 -22.43 6.77
N ARG A 22 5.95 -21.85 5.60
CA ARG A 22 6.82 -20.87 4.92
C ARG A 22 6.82 -19.50 5.59
N PHE A 23 5.67 -19.10 6.13
CA PHE A 23 5.49 -17.84 6.82
C PHE A 23 4.98 -18.11 8.24
N PRO A 24 5.89 -18.42 9.19
CA PRO A 24 5.52 -18.77 10.56
C PRO A 24 4.69 -17.68 11.24
N THR A 25 4.95 -16.42 10.89
CA THR A 25 4.11 -15.30 11.30
C THR A 25 3.56 -14.54 10.09
N PRO A 26 2.39 -13.89 10.23
CA PRO A 26 1.92 -12.93 9.24
C PRO A 26 2.93 -11.81 8.93
N ARG A 27 3.77 -11.44 9.91
CA ARG A 27 4.83 -10.45 9.74
C ARG A 27 5.90 -10.92 8.75
N ASP A 28 6.26 -12.20 8.78
CA ASP A 28 7.23 -12.80 7.85
C ASP A 28 6.68 -12.81 6.42
N ALA A 29 5.37 -13.05 6.25
CA ALA A 29 4.73 -12.94 4.95
C ALA A 29 4.81 -11.51 4.38
N VAL A 30 4.56 -10.49 5.21
CA VAL A 30 4.68 -9.08 4.80
C VAL A 30 6.14 -8.75 4.45
N ASP A 31 7.11 -9.22 5.23
CA ASP A 31 8.54 -9.03 4.97
C ASP A 31 8.93 -9.55 3.58
N TYR A 32 8.49 -10.76 3.26
CA TYR A 32 8.69 -11.39 1.95
C TYR A 32 8.01 -10.61 0.82
N ILE A 33 6.75 -10.19 0.99
CA ILE A 33 6.02 -9.39 0.00
C ILE A 33 6.77 -8.09 -0.32
N MET A 34 7.33 -7.42 0.69
CA MET A 34 8.08 -6.18 0.47
C MET A 34 9.33 -6.39 -0.38
N ASP A 35 9.94 -7.56 -0.34
CA ASP A 35 11.10 -7.89 -1.16
C ASP A 35 10.75 -8.13 -2.64
N THR A 36 9.46 -8.28 -2.98
CA THR A 36 9.00 -8.40 -4.37
C THR A 36 8.98 -7.07 -5.15
N PHE A 37 9.31 -5.94 -4.49
CA PHE A 37 9.32 -4.60 -5.10
C PHE A 37 10.75 -4.05 -5.32
N PRO A 38 11.54 -4.59 -6.26
CA PRO A 38 12.96 -4.24 -6.42
C PRO A 38 13.20 -2.79 -6.83
N ILE A 39 12.28 -2.19 -7.61
CA ILE A 39 12.40 -0.79 -8.05
C ILE A 39 12.27 0.16 -6.86
N VAL A 40 11.31 -0.11 -5.96
CA VAL A 40 11.11 0.71 -4.76
C VAL A 40 12.31 0.58 -3.84
N ARG A 41 12.77 -0.66 -3.61
CA ARG A 41 13.96 -0.95 -2.80
C ARG A 41 15.18 -0.14 -3.26
N ARG A 42 15.51 -0.20 -4.55
CA ARG A 42 16.65 0.53 -5.10
C ARG A 42 16.53 2.04 -4.91
N LYS A 43 15.37 2.62 -5.20
CA LYS A 43 15.14 4.07 -5.04
C LYS A 43 15.25 4.50 -3.58
N ASP A 44 14.77 3.68 -2.66
CA ASP A 44 14.89 3.94 -1.22
C ASP A 44 16.34 3.82 -0.76
N GLU A 45 17.06 2.77 -1.15
CA GLU A 45 18.48 2.59 -0.80
C GLU A 45 19.34 3.72 -1.36
N GLU A 46 19.12 4.16 -2.61
CA GLU A 46 19.81 5.30 -3.22
C GLU A 46 19.54 6.62 -2.49
N LYS A 47 18.32 6.84 -1.99
CA LYS A 47 17.91 8.11 -1.35
C LYS A 47 18.13 8.13 0.17
N HIS A 48 18.05 6.99 0.83
CA HIS A 48 17.97 6.86 2.28
C HIS A 48 19.03 5.93 2.88
N GLY A 49 19.79 5.19 2.07
CA GLY A 49 20.80 4.23 2.52
C GLY A 49 20.20 2.93 3.09
N GLU A 50 18.88 2.79 3.07
CA GLU A 50 18.15 1.63 3.55
C GLU A 50 16.85 1.44 2.75
N TYR A 51 16.26 0.25 2.79
CA TYR A 51 14.91 0.03 2.30
C TYR A 51 13.86 0.58 3.29
N ARG A 52 13.85 1.91 3.44
CA ARG A 52 13.06 2.66 4.42
C ARG A 52 11.58 2.31 4.40
N THR A 53 10.99 2.15 3.22
CA THR A 53 9.57 1.81 3.05
C THR A 53 9.24 0.46 3.68
N LYS A 54 10.08 -0.56 3.46
CA LYS A 54 9.92 -1.89 4.10
C LYS A 54 9.97 -1.76 5.62
N ARG A 55 10.97 -1.06 6.17
CA ARG A 55 11.08 -0.82 7.62
C ARG A 55 9.82 -0.16 8.20
N VAL A 56 9.35 0.93 7.59
CA VAL A 56 8.18 1.68 8.07
C VAL A 56 6.89 0.85 8.00
N ILE A 57 6.68 0.09 6.91
CA ILE A 57 5.51 -0.79 6.78
C ILE A 57 5.50 -1.86 7.87
N LEU A 58 6.65 -2.48 8.13
CA LEU A 58 6.78 -3.50 9.17
C LEU A 58 6.57 -2.91 10.59
N GLU A 59 7.06 -1.71 10.87
CA GLU A 59 6.76 -1.02 12.14
C GLU A 59 5.27 -0.70 12.32
N ILE A 60 4.58 -0.33 11.24
CA ILE A 60 3.12 -0.11 11.26
C ILE A 60 2.39 -1.43 11.47
N TYR A 61 2.86 -2.51 10.84
CA TYR A 61 2.31 -3.85 11.03
C TYR A 61 2.42 -4.29 12.49
N ASP A 62 3.60 -4.11 13.10
CA ASP A 62 3.84 -4.42 14.51
C ASP A 62 2.94 -3.59 15.44
N ALA A 63 2.71 -2.31 15.13
CA ALA A 63 1.80 -1.46 15.88
C ALA A 63 0.32 -1.88 15.77
N MET A 64 -0.11 -2.39 14.62
CA MET A 64 -1.46 -2.95 14.45
C MET A 64 -1.62 -4.29 15.17
N ALA A 65 -0.59 -5.15 15.12
CA ALA A 65 -0.56 -6.40 15.89
C ALA A 65 -0.66 -6.12 17.41
N GLU A 66 0.03 -5.08 17.88
CA GLU A 66 -0.06 -4.65 19.28
C GLU A 66 -1.44 -4.12 19.67
N ALA A 67 -2.07 -3.34 18.79
CA ALA A 67 -3.43 -2.85 18.99
C ALA A 67 -4.44 -4.01 19.14
N ILE A 68 -4.31 -5.05 18.29
CA ILE A 68 -5.13 -6.26 18.38
C ILE A 68 -4.87 -6.99 19.70
N ARG A 69 -3.60 -7.14 20.10
CA ARG A 69 -3.20 -7.85 21.32
C ARG A 69 -3.69 -7.18 22.60
N THR A 70 -3.67 -5.85 22.63
CA THR A 70 -3.99 -5.04 23.83
C THR A 70 -5.43 -4.55 23.86
N GLY A 71 -6.14 -4.57 22.72
CA GLY A 71 -7.45 -3.95 22.55
C GLY A 71 -7.41 -2.42 22.47
N ILE A 72 -6.22 -1.79 22.53
CA ILE A 72 -6.07 -0.34 22.36
C ILE A 72 -6.13 -0.02 20.86
N PRO A 73 -7.03 0.86 20.39
CA PRO A 73 -7.15 1.17 18.97
C PRO A 73 -5.84 1.69 18.35
N TYR A 74 -5.49 1.18 17.17
CA TYR A 74 -4.34 1.67 16.41
C TYR A 74 -4.53 3.14 16.01
N LYS A 75 -3.49 3.96 16.24
CA LYS A 75 -3.44 5.35 15.81
C LYS A 75 -2.57 5.48 14.57
N THR A 76 -3.15 5.95 13.46
CA THR A 76 -2.42 6.15 12.20
C THR A 76 -1.26 7.12 12.36
N ARG A 77 -0.10 6.77 11.78
CA ARG A 77 1.07 7.64 11.67
C ARG A 77 0.98 8.62 10.50
N VAL A 78 0.05 8.39 9.56
CA VAL A 78 -0.09 9.21 8.34
C VAL A 78 -0.76 10.53 8.68
N ASN A 79 -0.14 11.64 8.28
CA ASN A 79 -0.67 12.99 8.38
C ASN A 79 -0.53 13.68 7.01
N PRO A 80 -1.61 14.17 6.40
CA PRO A 80 -2.98 14.19 6.95
C PRO A 80 -3.62 12.78 6.98
N PRO A 81 -4.58 12.51 7.87
CA PRO A 81 -5.19 11.18 7.98
C PRO A 81 -5.90 10.77 6.68
N PRO A 82 -6.14 9.47 6.46
CA PRO A 82 -6.89 9.00 5.30
C PRO A 82 -8.24 9.72 5.17
N GLY A 83 -8.54 10.23 3.97
CA GLY A 83 -9.78 10.97 3.69
C GLY A 83 -9.76 12.46 4.07
N ASP A 84 -8.65 12.98 4.60
CA ASP A 84 -8.53 14.41 4.92
C ASP A 84 -8.46 15.27 3.64
N PRO A 85 -9.22 16.38 3.56
CA PRO A 85 -9.22 17.28 2.40
C PRO A 85 -7.84 17.81 1.99
N ARG A 86 -6.87 17.90 2.92
CA ARG A 86 -5.50 18.35 2.63
C ARG A 86 -4.72 17.37 1.74
N ALA A 87 -5.14 16.11 1.69
CA ALA A 87 -4.60 15.10 0.79
C ALA A 87 -5.54 14.80 -0.40
N ALA A 88 -6.66 15.51 -0.52
CA ALA A 88 -7.54 15.36 -1.68
C ALA A 88 -6.88 15.97 -2.92
N HIS A 89 -6.95 15.26 -4.04
CA HIS A 89 -6.58 15.84 -5.33
C HIS A 89 -7.57 16.97 -5.66
N PRO A 90 -7.13 18.12 -6.22
CA PRO A 90 -8.05 19.15 -6.66
C PRO A 90 -9.08 18.56 -7.63
N ARG A 91 -10.33 18.98 -7.46
CA ARG A 91 -11.41 18.74 -8.41
C ARG A 91 -11.00 19.36 -9.75
N MET A 92 -11.00 18.55 -10.82
CA MET A 92 -10.69 18.99 -12.18
C MET A 92 -11.81 19.89 -12.74
N GLU A 93 -12.03 21.08 -12.17
CA GLU A 93 -13.09 22.00 -12.61
C GLU A 93 -12.58 23.34 -13.16
N LYS A 94 -11.28 23.50 -13.40
CA LYS A 94 -10.73 24.72 -14.03
C LYS A 94 -9.54 24.49 -14.96
N GLU A 95 -9.68 23.60 -15.93
CA GLU A 95 -8.77 23.58 -17.10
C GLU A 95 -9.50 23.92 -18.41
N MET A 96 -10.85 24.00 -18.42
CA MET A 96 -11.61 24.31 -19.65
C MET A 96 -11.98 25.79 -19.84
N GLN A 97 -11.65 26.70 -18.91
CA GLN A 97 -12.03 28.12 -19.03
C GLN A 97 -10.88 29.06 -19.43
N GLU A 98 -9.61 28.66 -19.28
CA GLU A 98 -8.48 29.56 -19.59
C GLU A 98 -8.02 29.53 -21.05
N ASP A 99 -8.22 28.42 -21.78
CA ASP A 99 -7.88 28.34 -23.21
C ASP A 99 -8.90 29.07 -24.12
N GLN A 100 -10.15 29.22 -23.68
CA GLN A 100 -11.18 29.92 -24.46
C GLN A 100 -11.01 31.46 -24.44
N LEU A 101 -10.26 32.01 -23.48
CA LEU A 101 -10.06 33.45 -23.30
C LEU A 101 -8.81 34.01 -24.01
N LYS A 102 -7.91 33.15 -24.53
CA LYS A 102 -6.66 33.58 -25.19
C LYS A 102 -6.70 33.59 -26.73
N GLY A 103 -7.83 33.25 -27.34
CA GLY A 103 -7.98 33.17 -28.81
C GLY A 103 -8.42 34.45 -29.51
N GLU A 104 -8.85 35.50 -28.80
CA GLU A 104 -9.36 36.74 -29.39
C GLU A 104 -8.48 37.95 -29.07
N SER A 105 -7.20 37.88 -29.43
CA SER A 105 -6.41 39.10 -29.67
C SER A 105 -5.17 38.78 -30.49
N ASN A 106 -5.26 38.99 -31.79
CA ASN A 106 -4.24 39.67 -32.58
C ASN A 106 -4.86 40.01 -33.94
N GLY A 107 -5.16 41.29 -34.12
CA GLY A 107 -5.29 41.94 -35.42
C GLY A 107 -3.93 42.31 -35.98
#